data_AF-A0A7V7CXA1-F1
#
_entry.id   AF-A0A7V7CXA1-F1
#
_cell.length_a   1.000
_cell.length_b   1.000
_cell.length_c   1.000
_cell.angle_alpha   90.00
_cell.angle_beta   90.00
_cell.angle_gamma   90.00
#
_symmetry.space_group_name_H-M   'P 1'
#
loop_
_entity.id
_entity.type
_entity.pdbx_description
1 polymer ?
#
loop_
_entity_poly.entity_id
_entity_poly.type
_entity_poly.pdbx_seq_one_letter_code
_entity_poly.pdbx_strand_id
1 'polypeptide(L)'
;QLCRGDLDPEIETFALSLEEGQICPVPIATRYGFHLLRLDRLVRGEVLPFEAVAAQITQHLAAQSWKRAVSQYLRVLAGRAKIDGLDMDAATSPLV
;
A
#
# COMPACT_ATOMS: atom_id res chain seq x y z
N GLN A 1 -7.71 0.09 18.01
CA GLN A 1 -8.59 -0.11 16.84
C GLN A 1 -7.68 -0.46 15.67
N LEU A 2 -8.01 -1.49 14.90
CA LEU A 2 -7.23 -1.93 13.74
C LEU A 2 -7.95 -1.47 12.47
N CYS A 3 -7.19 -0.97 11.52
CA CYS A 3 -7.63 -0.54 10.21
C CYS A 3 -7.19 -1.54 9.14
N ARG A 4 -7.77 -1.42 7.95
CA ARG A 4 -7.36 -2.22 6.80
C ARG A 4 -5.89 -1.96 6.49
N GLY A 5 -5.09 -3.01 6.36
CA GLY A 5 -3.65 -2.96 6.14
C GLY A 5 -2.78 -3.05 7.41
N ASP A 6 -3.39 -3.06 8.60
CA ASP A 6 -2.65 -3.23 9.86
C ASP A 6 -2.35 -4.71 10.20
N LEU A 7 -3.01 -5.65 9.50
CA LEU A 7 -2.91 -7.09 9.73
C LEU A 7 -2.24 -7.79 8.54
N ASP A 8 -1.61 -8.94 8.81
CA ASP A 8 -1.14 -9.82 7.73
C ASP A 8 -2.34 -10.21 6.81
N PRO A 9 -2.14 -10.28 5.48
CA PRO A 9 -3.22 -10.50 4.51
C PRO A 9 -4.06 -11.75 4.79
N GLU A 10 -3.42 -12.81 5.29
CA GLU A 10 -4.09 -14.05 5.67
C GLU A 10 -5.09 -13.79 6.80
N ILE A 11 -4.70 -13.05 7.84
CA ILE A 11 -5.57 -12.73 8.98
C ILE A 11 -6.69 -11.78 8.54
N GLU A 12 -6.36 -10.73 7.79
CA GLU A 12 -7.34 -9.73 7.34
C GLU A 12 -8.46 -10.38 6.49
N THR A 13 -8.10 -11.33 5.62
CA THR A 13 -9.07 -12.04 4.77
C THR A 13 -10.11 -12.81 5.59
N PHE A 14 -9.67 -13.54 6.62
CA PHE A 14 -10.60 -14.24 7.52
C PHE A 14 -11.39 -13.26 8.37
N ALA A 15 -10.76 -12.22 8.93
CA ALA A 15 -11.43 -11.21 9.75
C ALA A 15 -12.60 -10.53 9.02
N LEU A 16 -12.46 -10.25 7.73
CA LEU A 16 -13.50 -9.62 6.90
C LEU A 16 -14.67 -10.57 6.56
N SER A 17 -14.48 -11.87 6.73
CA SER A 17 -15.47 -12.91 6.39
C SER A 17 -16.20 -13.45 7.61
N LEU A 18 -15.73 -13.17 8.82
CA LEU A 18 -16.35 -13.59 10.08
C LEU A 18 -17.53 -12.68 10.45
N GLU A 19 -18.48 -13.25 11.20
CA GLU A 19 -19.53 -12.52 11.89
C GLU A 19 -19.03 -12.02 13.26
N GLU A 20 -19.62 -10.94 13.77
CA GLU A 20 -19.29 -10.43 15.11
C GLU A 20 -19.60 -11.50 16.18
N GLY A 21 -18.67 -11.68 17.12
CA GLY A 21 -18.67 -12.75 18.12
C GLY A 21 -18.14 -14.10 17.63
N GLN A 22 -17.93 -14.29 16.32
CA GLN A 22 -17.54 -15.57 15.76
C GLN A 22 -16.05 -15.85 15.94
N ILE A 23 -15.72 -17.09 16.32
CA ILE A 23 -14.36 -17.64 16.27
C ILE A 23 -14.16 -18.29 14.91
N CYS A 24 -13.02 -18.04 14.28
CA CYS A 24 -12.65 -18.67 13.04
C CYS A 24 -12.67 -20.21 13.19
N PRO A 25 -13.41 -20.93 12.34
CA PRO A 25 -13.57 -22.38 12.48
C PRO A 25 -12.27 -23.14 12.17
N VAL A 26 -11.31 -22.49 11.53
CA VAL A 26 -10.00 -23.05 11.18
C VAL A 26 -8.87 -22.15 11.70
N PRO A 27 -7.77 -22.72 12.21
CA PRO A 27 -6.57 -21.93 12.51
C PRO A 27 -6.01 -21.27 11.25
N ILE A 28 -5.61 -20.00 11.36
CA ILE A 28 -5.06 -19.22 10.26
C ILE A 28 -3.55 -19.41 10.24
N ALA A 29 -3.01 -19.98 9.17
CA ALA A 29 -1.57 -20.10 8.98
C ALA A 29 -1.00 -18.79 8.43
N THR A 30 0.10 -18.34 9.01
CA THR A 30 0.89 -17.18 8.58
C THR A 30 2.37 -17.56 8.61
N ARG A 31 3.25 -16.67 8.12
CA ARG A 31 4.71 -16.82 8.31
C ARG A 31 5.15 -16.88 9.78
N TYR A 32 4.27 -16.55 10.72
CA TYR A 32 4.51 -16.55 12.16
C TYR A 32 3.93 -17.76 12.89
N GLY A 33 3.36 -18.73 12.17
CA GLY A 33 2.71 -19.91 12.73
C GLY A 33 1.19 -19.87 12.59
N PHE A 34 0.47 -20.44 13.56
CA PHE A 34 -0.99 -20.57 13.53
C PHE A 34 -1.67 -19.62 14.51
N HIS A 35 -2.73 -18.96 14.05
CA HIS A 35 -3.51 -18.01 14.83
C HIS A 35 -4.96 -18.47 14.98
N LEU A 36 -5.49 -18.36 16.20
CA LEU A 36 -6.92 -18.47 16.49
C LEU A 36 -7.50 -17.06 16.53
N LEU A 37 -8.47 -16.79 15.66
CA LEU A 37 -9.07 -15.48 15.51
C LEU A 37 -10.51 -15.48 16.03
N ARG A 38 -10.88 -14.48 16.82
CA ARG A 38 -12.28 -14.15 17.15
C ARG A 38 -12.55 -12.72 16.72
N LEU A 39 -13.62 -12.50 15.98
CA LEU A 39 -14.04 -11.16 15.62
C LEU A 39 -14.95 -10.59 16.71
N ASP A 40 -14.49 -9.60 17.46
CA ASP A 40 -15.34 -8.97 18.48
C ASP A 40 -16.31 -7.94 17.86
N ARG A 41 -15.82 -7.13 16.93
CA ARG A 41 -16.59 -6.07 16.25
C ARG A 41 -15.99 -5.73 14.89
N LEU A 42 -16.84 -5.45 13.90
CA LEU A 42 -16.46 -5.02 12.56
C LEU A 42 -17.25 -3.77 12.16
N VAL A 43 -16.54 -2.65 12.00
CA VAL A 43 -17.12 -1.44 11.42
C VAL A 43 -16.81 -1.42 9.93
N ARG A 44 -17.83 -1.59 9.09
CA ARG A 44 -17.65 -1.53 7.63
C ARG A 44 -17.40 -0.09 7.20
N GLY A 45 -16.39 0.10 6.36
CA GLY A 45 -16.15 1.38 5.71
C GLY A 45 -17.26 1.69 4.71
N GLU A 46 -17.61 2.96 4.58
CA GLU A 46 -18.52 3.46 3.57
C GLU A 46 -17.75 4.16 2.45
N VAL A 47 -18.29 4.12 1.24
CA VAL A 47 -17.73 4.87 0.12
C VAL A 47 -18.04 6.34 0.33
N LEU A 48 -17.00 7.15 0.53
CA LEU A 48 -17.15 8.59 0.67
C LEU A 48 -17.51 9.24 -0.68
N PRO A 49 -18.37 10.26 -0.71
CA PRO A 49 -18.63 11.03 -1.92
C PRO A 49 -17.36 11.74 -2.37
N PHE A 50 -17.22 11.94 -3.69
CA PHE A 50 -16.01 12.49 -4.29
C PHE A 50 -15.65 13.86 -3.70
N GLU A 51 -16.64 14.71 -3.46
CA GLU A 51 -16.46 16.06 -2.92
C GLU A 51 -15.77 16.05 -1.56
N ALA A 52 -16.04 15.03 -0.73
CA ALA A 52 -15.44 14.88 0.60
C ALA A 52 -13.95 14.49 0.54
N VAL A 53 -13.51 13.85 -0.56
CA VAL A 53 -12.15 13.31 -0.71
C VAL A 53 -11.35 13.97 -1.83
N ALA A 54 -11.94 14.90 -2.58
CA ALA A 54 -11.31 15.53 -3.75
C ALA A 54 -9.95 16.15 -3.43
N ALA A 55 -9.83 16.88 -2.31
CA ALA A 55 -8.57 17.49 -1.90
C ALA A 55 -7.46 16.46 -1.64
N GLN A 56 -7.80 15.33 -0.99
CA GLN A 56 -6.84 14.25 -0.72
C GLN A 56 -6.39 13.58 -2.02
N ILE A 57 -7.33 13.34 -2.95
CA ILE A 57 -7.02 12.79 -4.27
C ILE A 57 -6.09 13.74 -5.03
N THR A 58 -6.38 15.04 -5.07
CA THR A 58 -5.53 16.03 -5.72
C THR A 58 -4.11 16.04 -5.16
N GLN A 59 -3.98 16.07 -3.83
CA GLN A 59 -2.68 16.03 -3.17
C GLN A 59 -1.91 14.75 -3.51
N HIS A 60 -2.59 13.61 -3.49
CA HIS A 60 -2.00 12.32 -3.81
C HIS A 60 -1.50 12.27 -5.26
N LEU A 61 -2.31 12.71 -6.21
CA LEU A 61 -1.94 12.75 -7.63
C LEU A 61 -0.79 13.73 -7.90
N ALA A 62 -0.79 14.90 -7.25
CA ALA A 62 0.31 15.85 -7.33
C ALA A 62 1.62 15.26 -6.81
N ALA A 63 1.60 14.59 -5.64
CA ALA A 63 2.76 13.93 -5.07
C ALA A 63 3.28 12.79 -5.95
N GLN A 64 2.38 11.98 -6.53
CA GLN A 64 2.76 10.93 -7.48
C GLN A 64 3.42 11.51 -8.74
N SER A 65 2.82 12.54 -9.33
CA SER A 65 3.36 13.21 -10.52
C SER A 65 4.75 13.77 -10.26
N TRP A 66 4.92 14.46 -9.12
CA TRP A 66 6.20 14.99 -8.68
C TRP A 66 7.25 13.88 -8.52
N LYS A 67 6.90 12.79 -7.81
CA LYS A 67 7.82 11.66 -7.59
C LYS A 67 8.29 11.04 -8.92
N ARG A 68 7.38 10.92 -9.90
CA ARG A 68 7.71 10.41 -11.25
C ARG A 68 8.66 11.35 -11.97
N ALA A 69 8.35 12.65 -12.01
CA ALA A 69 9.19 13.66 -12.67
C ALA A 69 10.59 13.76 -12.05
N VAL A 70 10.67 13.74 -10.71
CA VAL A 70 11.96 13.74 -10.00
C VAL A 70 12.76 12.48 -10.29
N SER A 71 12.12 11.30 -10.25
CA SER A 71 12.80 10.04 -10.60
C SER A 71 13.37 10.08 -12.02
N GLN A 72 12.59 10.52 -13.00
CA GLN A 72 13.04 10.69 -14.39
C GLN A 72 14.21 11.67 -14.50
N TYR A 73 14.12 12.81 -13.82
CA TYR A 73 15.19 13.81 -13.81
C TYR A 73 16.48 13.25 -13.22
N LEU A 74 16.40 12.53 -12.09
CA LEU A 74 17.55 11.86 -11.48
C LEU A 74 18.16 10.80 -12.38
N ARG A 75 17.35 10.03 -13.12
CA ARG A 75 17.85 9.06 -14.12
C ARG A 75 18.63 9.72 -15.24
N VAL A 76 18.19 10.89 -15.71
CA VAL A 76 18.91 11.69 -16.73
C VAL A 76 20.23 12.22 -16.18
N LEU A 77 20.25 12.72 -14.93
CA LEU A 77 21.48 13.16 -14.29
C LEU A 77 22.45 12.00 -14.08
N ALA A 78 21.96 10.84 -13.66
CA ALA A 78 22.76 9.63 -13.48
C ALA A 78 23.41 9.19 -14.79
N GLY A 79 22.68 9.22 -15.92
CA GLY A 79 23.24 8.91 -17.24
C GLY A 79 24.29 9.90 -17.75
N ARG A 80 24.36 11.10 -17.17
CA ARG A 80 25.37 12.13 -17.50
C ARG A 80 26.56 12.13 -16.55
N ALA A 81 26.47 11.40 -15.44
CA ALA A 81 27.51 11.33 -14.42
C ALA A 81 28.28 10.03 -14.51
N LYS A 82 29.55 10.05 -14.10
CA LYS A 82 30.30 8.81 -13.84
C LYS A 82 29.92 8.32 -12.43
N ILE A 83 29.24 7.18 -12.35
CA ILE A 83 28.85 6.54 -11.08
C ILE A 83 29.52 5.17 -11.04
N ASP A 84 30.37 4.95 -10.05
CA ASP A 84 31.09 3.69 -9.85
C ASP A 84 30.46 2.91 -8.67
N GLY A 85 30.32 1.58 -8.80
CA GLY A 85 29.89 0.69 -7.70
C GLY A 85 28.37 0.56 -7.45
N LEU A 86 27.54 1.26 -8.23
CA LEU A 86 26.08 1.19 -8.17
C LEU A 86 25.51 1.11 -9.58
N ASP A 87 24.62 0.15 -9.83
CA ASP A 87 23.85 0.09 -11.07
C ASP A 87 22.61 0.97 -10.92
N MET A 88 22.58 2.05 -11.68
CA MET A 88 21.48 3.00 -11.73
C MET A 88 20.78 2.81 -13.07
N ASP A 89 19.45 2.71 -13.09
CA ASP A 89 18.60 2.73 -14.30
C ASP A 89 18.76 4.08 -15.05
N ALA A 90 19.93 4.32 -15.63
CA ALA A 90 20.32 5.55 -16.27
C ALA A 90 19.55 5.72 -17.57
N ALA A 91 19.02 6.92 -17.79
CA ALA A 91 18.29 7.27 -19.01
C ALA A 91 19.00 8.39 -19.73
N THR A 92 19.09 8.32 -21.06
CA THR A 92 19.72 9.37 -21.88
C THR A 92 18.75 10.51 -22.22
N SER A 93 17.45 10.32 -21.97
CA SER A 93 16.36 11.27 -22.28
C SER A 93 15.28 11.26 -21.18
N PRO A 94 14.56 12.38 -20.92
CA PRO A 94 13.56 12.47 -19.85
C PRO A 94 12.25 11.70 -20.10
N LEU A 95 11.96 11.33 -21.35
CA LEU A 95 10.74 10.65 -21.76
C LEU A 95 11.11 9.34 -22.49
N VAL A 96 11.05 8.23 -21.76
CA VAL A 96 11.00 6.85 -22.28
C VAL A 96 9.90 6.13 -21.51
#